data_AF-A0A8T5TLQ7-F1
#
_entry.id   AF-A0A8T5TLQ7-F1
#
_cell.length_a   1.000
_cell.length_b   1.000
_cell.length_c   1.000
_cell.angle_alpha   90.00
_cell.angle_beta   90.00
_cell.angle_gamma   90.00
#
_symmetry.space_group_name_H-M   'P 1'
#
loop_
_entity.id
_entity.type
_entity.pdbx_description
1 polymer ?
#
loop_
_entity_poly.entity_id
_entity_poly.type
_entity_poly.pdbx_seq_one_letter_code
_entity_poly.pdbx_strand_id
1 'polypeptide(L)' 'MSKVGIEGEITTKFNDEQFLYFATNSSLGIALVQRGHLIYFNEKFAEIFGYTEDEIYKWKKREFYKIVHPKDLKK' A
#
# COMPACT_ATOMS: atom_id res chain seq x y z
N MET A 1 -9.11 9.35 6.90
CA MET A 1 -9.66 8.00 7.16
C MET A 1 -9.29 7.12 5.99
N SER A 2 -8.17 6.41 6.07
CA SER A 2 -7.74 5.49 5.01
C SER A 2 -8.73 4.33 4.99
N LYS A 3 -9.55 4.30 3.95
CA LYS A 3 -10.66 3.37 3.79
C LYS A 3 -10.04 2.03 3.40
N VAL A 4 -9.78 1.18 4.40
CA VAL A 4 -9.21 -0.14 4.15
C VAL A 4 -10.29 -0.99 3.47
N GLY A 5 -10.16 -1.19 2.17
CA GLY A 5 -10.96 -2.15 1.40
C GLY A 5 -10.45 -3.56 1.65
N ILE A 6 -10.55 -4.05 2.88
CA ILE A 6 -10.16 -5.42 3.26
C ILE A 6 -11.36 -6.35 3.05
N GLU A 7 -11.63 -6.70 1.79
CA GLU A 7 -12.56 -7.79 1.45
C GLU A 7 -11.85 -9.17 1.44
N GLY A 8 -11.02 -9.42 2.45
CA GLY A 8 -10.36 -10.70 2.64
C GLY A 8 -9.51 -10.69 3.89
N GLU A 9 -9.53 -11.79 4.65
CA GLU A 9 -8.66 -12.01 5.81
C GLU A 9 -7.21 -11.78 5.38
N ILE A 10 -6.63 -10.64 5.76
CA ILE A 10 -5.19 -10.50 5.68
C ILE A 10 -4.64 -11.36 6.81
N THR A 11 -4.03 -12.49 6.48
CA THR A 11 -3.35 -13.35 7.45
C THR A 11 -2.08 -12.67 7.94
N THR A 12 -2.22 -11.61 8.75
CA THR A 12 -1.11 -11.05 9.52
C THR A 12 -1.21 -11.54 10.96
N LYS A 13 -0.10 -11.50 11.71
CA LYS A 13 -0.13 -11.78 13.15
C LYS A 13 -0.84 -10.67 13.95
N PHE A 14 -1.10 -9.52 13.32
CA PHE A 14 -1.79 -8.39 13.90
C PHE A 14 -3.27 -8.46 13.55
N ASN A 15 -4.13 -8.05 14.48
CA ASN A 15 -5.49 -7.71 14.11
C ASN A 15 -5.52 -6.38 13.32
N ASP A 16 -6.63 -6.09 12.65
CA ASP A 16 -6.75 -4.93 11.76
C ASP A 16 -6.42 -3.60 12.45
N GLU A 17 -6.85 -3.44 13.72
CA GLU A 17 -6.59 -2.23 14.51
C GLU A 17 -5.10 -2.07 14.86
N GLN A 18 -4.44 -3.15 15.30
CA GLN A 18 -3.01 -3.14 15.61
C GLN A 18 -2.17 -2.85 14.37
N PHE A 19 -2.56 -3.44 13.24
CA PHE A 19 -1.92 -3.16 11.96
C PHE A 19 -2.09 -1.68 11.59
N LEU A 20 -3.31 -1.15 11.63
CA LEU A 20 -3.59 0.23 11.26
C LEU A 20 -2.84 1.22 12.17
N TYR A 21 -2.81 0.96 13.48
CA TYR A 21 -2.07 1.77 14.44
C TYR A 21 -0.58 1.79 14.10
N PHE A 22 0.04 0.62 13.87
CA PHE A 22 1.45 0.54 13.53
C PHE A 22 1.74 1.20 12.18
N ALA A 23 0.92 0.92 11.17
CA ALA A 23 1.15 1.41 9.82
C ALA A 23 1.01 2.93 9.72
N THR A 24 0.07 3.51 10.47
CA THR A 24 -0.14 4.97 10.53
C THR A 24 0.98 5.68 11.28
N ASN A 25 1.47 5.09 12.38
CA ASN A 25 2.51 5.70 13.21
C ASN A 25 3.95 5.36 12.75
N SER A 26 4.11 4.56 11.69
CA SER A 26 5.43 4.20 11.18
C SER A 26 6.05 5.34 10.40
N SER A 27 7.36 5.56 10.60
CA SER A 27 8.16 6.44 9.73
C SER A 27 8.50 5.81 8.37
N LEU A 28 8.16 4.53 8.16
CA LEU A 28 8.39 3.82 6.92
C LEU A 28 7.18 3.92 5.99
N GLY A 29 7.43 3.96 4.68
CA GLY A 29 6.38 3.75 3.69
C GLY A 29 5.93 2.29 3.70
N ILE A 30 4.65 2.07 4.01
CA ILE A 30 4.04 0.74 4.09
C ILE A 30 2.98 0.65 3.00
N ALA A 31 3.04 -0.42 2.21
CA ALA A 31 2.07 -0.75 1.19
C ALA A 31 1.75 -2.25 1.23
N LEU A 32 0.50 -2.61 0.99
CA LEU A 32 0.06 -3.98 0.81
C LEU A 32 -0.39 -4.16 -0.64
N VAL A 33 0.22 -5.13 -1.31
CA VAL A 33 -0.11 -5.48 -2.69
C VAL A 33 -0.62 -6.92 -2.73
N GLN A 34 -1.83 -7.12 -3.24
CA GLN A 34 -2.44 -8.43 -3.37
C GLN A 34 -2.91 -8.63 -4.82
N ARG A 35 -2.53 -9.77 -5.43
CA ARG A 35 -2.87 -10.11 -6.83
C ARG A 35 -2.55 -8.99 -7.84
N GLY A 36 -1.53 -8.17 -7.55
CA GLY A 36 -1.11 -7.03 -8.38
C GLY A 36 -1.93 -5.75 -8.21
N HIS A 37 -2.82 -5.70 -7.21
CA HIS A 37 -3.52 -4.51 -6.77
C HIS A 37 -2.92 -3.98 -5.47
N LEU A 38 -2.68 -2.68 -5.40
CA LEU A 38 -2.34 -2.00 -4.16
C LEU A 38 -3.63 -1.88 -3.34
N ILE A 39 -3.74 -2.64 -2.25
CA ILE A 39 -4.95 -2.70 -1.40
C ILE A 39 -4.87 -1.74 -0.21
N TYR A 40 -3.66 -1.35 0.19
CA TYR A 40 -3.41 -0.40 1.27
C TYR A 40 -2.07 0.29 1.06
N PHE A 41 -1.98 1.53 1.51
CA PHE A 41 -0.74 2.26 1.70
C PHE A 41 -0.92 3.26 2.85
N ASN A 42 0.16 3.61 3.54
CA ASN A 42 0.13 4.67 4.56
C ASN A 42 0.52 6.04 3.98
N GLU A 43 0.35 7.10 4.77
CA GLU A 43 0.70 8.47 4.38
C GLU A 43 2.19 8.59 4.00
N LYS A 44 3.08 7.95 4.76
CA LYS A 44 4.52 7.97 4.46
C LYS A 44 4.86 7.36 3.11
N PHE A 45 4.12 6.34 2.66
CA PHE A 45 4.30 5.81 1.31
C PHE A 45 3.98 6.87 0.25
N ALA A 46 2.86 7.58 0.38
CA ALA A 46 2.47 8.63 -0.54
C ALA A 46 3.51 9.77 -0.58
N GLU A 47 4.01 10.20 0.59
CA GLU A 47 5.07 11.20 0.73
C GLU A 47 6.38 10.76 0.05
N ILE A 48 6.85 9.54 0.31
CA ILE A 48 8.12 9.02 -0.23
C ILE A 48 8.11 8.97 -1.75
N PHE A 49 7.01 8.52 -2.33
CA PHE A 49 6.89 8.38 -3.79
C PHE A 49 6.39 9.65 -4.48
N GLY A 50 5.98 10.68 -3.72
CA GLY A 50 5.56 11.98 -4.25
C GLY A 50 4.21 11.95 -4.97
N TYR A 51 3.32 11.03 -4.62
CA TYR A 51 1.97 10.94 -5.17
C TYR A 51 0.94 11.36 -4.13
N THR A 52 -0.16 11.94 -4.58
CA THR A 52 -1.32 12.18 -3.71
C THR A 52 -2.08 10.88 -3.46
N GLU A 53 -2.76 10.78 -2.30
CA GLU A 53 -3.56 9.59 -2.01
C GLU A 53 -4.60 9.29 -3.11
N ASP A 54 -5.24 10.33 -3.66
CA ASP A 54 -6.25 10.20 -4.71
C ASP A 54 -5.67 9.62 -6.02
N GLU A 55 -4.45 9.99 -6.38
CA GLU A 55 -3.75 9.38 -7.52
C GLU A 55 -3.45 7.92 -7.27
N ILE A 56 -3.01 7.57 -6.07
CA ILE A 56 -2.68 6.19 -5.69
C ILE A 56 -3.96 5.33 -5.64
N TYR A 57 -5.08 5.84 -5.12
CA TYR A 57 -6.36 5.13 -5.13
C TYR A 57 -6.89 4.86 -6.55
N LYS A 58 -6.48 5.67 -7.53
CA LYS A 58 -6.83 5.46 -8.94
C LYS A 58 -5.92 4.44 -9.64
N TRP A 59 -4.86 3.97 -8.99
CA TRP A 59 -3.96 2.98 -9.59
C TRP A 59 -4.70 1.66 -9.83
N LYS A 60 -4.69 1.24 -11.09
CA LYS A 60 -5.16 -0.06 -11.54
C LYS A 60 -4.11 -1.13 -11.26
N LYS A 61 -4.51 -2.37 -11.54
CA LYS A 61 -3.63 -3.53 -11.50
C LYS A 61 -2.32 -3.23 -12.24
N ARG A 62 -1.19 -3.56 -11.62
CA ARG A 62 0.17 -3.35 -12.14
C ARG A 62 0.65 -1.89 -12.23
N GLU A 63 -0.17 -0.88 -11.95
CA GLU A 63 0.31 0.51 -11.94
C GLU A 63 1.27 0.79 -10.79
N PHE A 64 1.16 0.04 -9.68
CA PHE A 64 2.16 0.05 -8.62
C PHE A 64 3.59 -0.18 -9.13
N TYR A 65 3.78 -0.98 -10.20
CA TYR A 65 5.12 -1.25 -10.73
C TYR A 65 5.77 -0.04 -11.41
N LYS A 66 5.04 1.07 -11.65
CA LYS A 66 5.60 2.31 -12.21
C LYS A 66 6.68 2.93 -11.31
N ILE A 67 6.59 2.71 -10.00
CA ILE A 67 7.54 3.26 -9.02
C ILE A 67 8.71 2.29 -8.76
N VAL A 68 8.65 1.08 -9.32
CA VAL A 68 9.68 0.07 -9.20
C VAL A 68 10.57 0.13 -10.43
N HIS A 69 11.88 0.20 -10.23
CA HIS A 69 12.81 0.27 -11.34
C HIS A 69 12.70 -1.00 -12.23
N PRO A 70 12.70 -0.89 -13.57
CA PRO A 70 12.37 -1.99 -14.47
C PRO A 70 13.31 -3.21 -14.39
N LYS A 71 14.53 -3.02 -13.89
CA LYS A 71 15.47 -4.14 -13.66
C LYS A 71 15.10 -5.01 -12.46
N ASP A 72 14.32 -4.47 -11.53
CA ASP A 72 13.90 -5.18 -10.30
C ASP A 72 12.57 -5.92 -10.48
N LEU A 73 11.86 -5.63 -11.58
CA LEU A 73 10.69 -6.38 -12.01
C LEU A 73 11.15 -7.72 -12.61
N LYS A 74 11.25 -8.76 -11.77
CA LYS A 74 11.43 -10.13 -12.27
C LYS A 74 10.21 -10.54 -13.11
N LYS A 75 10.47 -10.98 -14.35
CA LYS A 75 9.47 -11.48 -15.30
C LYS A 75 8.76 -12.73 -14.80
#